data_AF-A0ABD7WP11-F1
#
_entry.id   AF-A0ABD7WP11-F1
#
_cell.length_a   1.000
_cell.length_b   1.000
_cell.length_c   1.000
_cell.angle_alpha   90.00
_cell.angle_beta   90.00
_cell.angle_gamma   90.00
#
_symmetry.space_group_name_H-M   'P 1'
#
loop_
_entity.id
_entity.type
_entity.pdbx_description
1 polymer ?
#
loop_
_entity_poly.entity_id
_entity_poly.type
_entity_poly.pdbx_seq_one_letter_code
_entity_poly.pdbx_strand_id
1 'polypeptide(L)'
;MEITQMTKAIRGAIKGGHLNKVRDLFEKNPEMLTWITPFGTWLHVATAHGHLEIVQYLIRAGIDVSAQGGTFSTNSLERAAAKGHIDIAKYLINHNIELDISEPDRNPLFAAIYNGHFEMVKLLVENQINISITYSGESMKEMDAYTFAIERGQIEIAEYLKQKVDSKWN
;
A
#
# COMPACT_ATOMS: atom_id res chain seq x y z
N MET A 1 -25.31 14.34 -12.08
CA MET A 1 -24.48 13.38 -12.83
C MET A 1 -24.78 12.00 -12.28
N GLU A 2 -24.92 10.97 -13.11
CA GLU A 2 -25.14 9.60 -12.61
C GLU A 2 -23.96 9.17 -11.71
N ILE A 3 -24.19 8.42 -10.62
CA ILE A 3 -23.13 7.94 -9.71
C ILE A 3 -22.00 7.25 -10.48
N THR A 4 -22.34 6.46 -11.50
CA THR A 4 -21.41 5.80 -12.42
C THR A 4 -20.49 6.79 -13.15
N GLN A 5 -21.03 7.93 -13.59
CA GLN A 5 -20.25 8.96 -14.26
C GLN A 5 -19.37 9.73 -13.28
N MET A 6 -19.86 10.02 -12.06
CA MET A 6 -19.09 10.70 -11.01
C MET A 6 -17.89 9.87 -10.57
N THR A 7 -18.10 8.59 -10.27
CA THR A 7 -17.02 7.67 -9.89
C THR A 7 -15.98 7.51 -11.00
N LYS A 8 -16.41 7.48 -12.27
CA LYS A 8 -15.49 7.46 -13.42
C LYS A 8 -14.69 8.76 -13.54
N ALA A 9 -15.32 9.92 -13.33
CA ALA A 9 -14.66 11.23 -13.38
C ALA A 9 -13.62 11.39 -12.27
N ILE A 10 -13.99 11.08 -11.02
CA ILE A 10 -13.08 11.13 -9.85
C ILE A 10 -11.91 10.17 -10.08
N ARG A 11 -12.18 8.90 -10.42
CA ARG A 11 -11.13 7.92 -10.70
C ARG A 11 -10.19 8.39 -11.82
N GLY A 12 -10.73 8.94 -12.90
CA GLY A 12 -9.92 9.45 -14.02
C GLY A 12 -9.03 10.62 -13.62
N ALA A 13 -9.56 11.55 -12.80
CA ALA A 13 -8.79 12.66 -12.26
C ALA A 13 -7.65 12.17 -11.36
N ILE A 14 -7.92 11.23 -10.46
CA ILE A 14 -6.93 10.63 -9.58
C ILE A 14 -5.86 9.89 -10.38
N LYS A 15 -6.24 9.01 -11.31
CA LYS A 15 -5.28 8.25 -12.14
C LYS A 15 -4.33 9.16 -12.91
N GLY A 16 -4.85 10.28 -13.41
CA GLY A 16 -4.08 11.26 -14.17
C GLY A 16 -3.29 12.27 -13.31
N GLY A 17 -3.33 12.20 -11.99
CA GLY A 17 -2.59 13.13 -11.12
C GLY A 17 -3.17 14.56 -11.08
N HIS A 18 -4.43 14.75 -11.49
CA HIS A 18 -5.03 16.07 -11.63
C HIS A 18 -5.58 16.61 -10.30
N LEU A 19 -4.71 17.02 -9.38
CA LEU A 19 -5.08 17.42 -8.01
C LEU A 19 -6.20 18.47 -7.94
N ASN A 20 -6.12 19.55 -8.73
CA ASN A 20 -7.14 20.60 -8.72
C ASN A 20 -8.51 20.04 -9.15
N LYS A 21 -8.54 19.18 -10.17
CA LYS A 21 -9.78 18.52 -10.61
C LYS A 21 -10.32 17.58 -9.53
N VAL A 22 -9.46 16.90 -8.78
CA VAL A 22 -9.87 16.06 -7.65
C VAL A 22 -10.52 16.91 -6.56
N ARG A 23 -9.92 18.05 -6.19
CA ARG A 23 -10.50 19.01 -5.24
C ARG A 23 -11.88 19.48 -5.68
N ASP A 24 -11.98 20.03 -6.89
CA ASP A 24 -13.24 20.52 -7.45
C ASP A 24 -14.34 19.46 -7.44
N LEU A 25 -13.99 18.20 -7.72
CA LEU A 25 -14.95 17.10 -7.76
C LEU A 25 -15.47 16.74 -6.37
N PHE A 26 -14.63 16.74 -5.34
CA PHE A 26 -15.07 16.47 -3.96
C PHE A 26 -15.74 17.67 -3.30
N GLU A 27 -15.33 18.91 -3.64
CA GLU A 27 -16.05 20.11 -3.18
C GLU A 27 -17.50 20.13 -3.69
N LYS A 28 -17.71 19.70 -4.94
CA LYS A 28 -19.06 19.61 -5.53
C LYS A 28 -19.86 18.38 -5.08
N ASN A 29 -19.19 17.32 -4.65
CA ASN A 29 -19.80 16.02 -4.32
C ASN A 29 -19.09 15.40 -3.10
N PRO A 30 -19.20 16.02 -1.90
CA PRO A 30 -18.44 15.59 -0.71
C PRO A 30 -18.80 14.17 -0.26
N GLU A 31 -20.03 13.72 -0.49
CA GLU A 31 -20.50 12.37 -0.21
C GLU A 31 -19.70 11.30 -0.96
N MET A 32 -19.04 11.66 -2.07
CA MET A 32 -18.23 10.74 -2.84
C MET A 32 -16.93 10.38 -2.11
N LEU A 33 -16.45 11.15 -1.13
CA LEU A 33 -15.15 10.92 -0.47
C LEU A 33 -15.02 9.53 0.15
N THR A 34 -16.10 9.01 0.73
CA THR A 34 -16.15 7.70 1.39
C THR A 34 -16.54 6.56 0.45
N TRP A 35 -16.75 6.85 -0.84
CA TRP A 35 -17.22 5.86 -1.81
C TRP A 35 -16.16 4.79 -2.11
N ILE A 36 -16.58 3.52 -2.09
CA ILE A 36 -15.74 2.38 -2.44
C ILE A 36 -16.07 1.92 -3.85
N THR A 37 -15.03 1.74 -4.67
CA THR A 37 -15.16 1.16 -6.01
C THR A 37 -14.61 -0.26 -6.04
N PRO A 38 -14.81 -1.04 -7.12
CA PRO A 38 -14.10 -2.30 -7.30
C PRO A 38 -12.56 -2.18 -7.27
N PHE A 39 -12.01 -0.96 -7.39
CA PHE A 39 -10.58 -0.67 -7.29
C PHE A 39 -10.14 -0.22 -5.89
N GLY A 40 -11.06 -0.16 -4.93
CA GLY A 40 -10.87 0.37 -3.57
C GLY A 40 -11.38 1.78 -3.39
N THR A 41 -11.00 2.38 -2.26
CA THR A 41 -11.23 3.81 -1.98
C THR A 41 -10.38 4.69 -2.91
N TRP A 42 -10.62 6.00 -2.91
CA TRP A 42 -9.79 6.95 -3.64
C TRP A 42 -8.34 6.94 -3.20
N LEU A 43 -8.07 6.65 -1.93
CA LEU A 43 -6.70 6.52 -1.40
C LEU A 43 -5.95 5.36 -2.05
N HIS A 44 -6.60 4.21 -2.26
CA HIS A 44 -6.02 3.06 -2.96
C HIS A 44 -5.66 3.41 -4.40
N VAL A 45 -6.56 4.14 -5.09
CA VAL A 45 -6.33 4.53 -6.49
C VAL A 45 -5.17 5.52 -6.58
N ALA A 46 -5.14 6.56 -5.74
CA ALA A 46 -4.07 7.55 -5.72
C ALA A 46 -2.72 6.92 -5.40
N THR A 47 -2.70 6.05 -4.39
CA THR A 47 -1.52 5.31 -3.96
C THR A 47 -1.00 4.41 -5.07
N ALA A 48 -1.86 3.64 -5.74
CA ALA A 48 -1.44 2.74 -6.82
C ALA A 48 -0.82 3.46 -8.04
N HIS A 49 -1.15 4.75 -8.23
CA HIS A 49 -0.66 5.55 -9.36
C HIS A 49 0.47 6.52 -8.96
N GLY A 50 0.94 6.50 -7.71
CA GLY A 50 2.10 7.29 -7.30
C GLY A 50 1.83 8.79 -7.08
N HIS A 51 0.58 9.20 -6.87
CA HIS A 51 0.22 10.61 -6.76
C HIS A 51 0.23 11.09 -5.30
N LEU A 52 1.42 11.36 -4.76
CA LEU A 52 1.59 11.77 -3.35
C LEU A 52 0.73 12.98 -2.97
N GLU A 53 0.69 14.03 -3.79
CA GLU A 53 -0.10 15.23 -3.46
C GLU A 53 -1.60 14.94 -3.32
N ILE A 54 -2.12 13.99 -4.11
CA ILE A 54 -3.51 13.53 -4.02
C ILE A 54 -3.70 12.69 -2.76
N VAL A 55 -2.76 11.80 -2.43
CA VAL A 55 -2.77 11.05 -1.16
C VAL A 55 -2.84 12.00 0.03
N GLN A 56 -1.96 13.01 0.07
CA GLN A 56 -1.94 14.01 1.13
C GLN A 56 -3.27 14.76 1.25
N TYR A 57 -3.84 15.17 0.11
CA TYR A 57 -5.13 15.83 0.07
C TYR A 57 -6.25 14.94 0.62
N LEU A 58 -6.37 13.70 0.15
CA LEU A 58 -7.43 12.77 0.56
C LEU A 58 -7.39 12.50 2.07
N ILE A 59 -6.20 12.33 2.64
CA ILE A 59 -6.03 12.15 4.09
C ILE A 59 -6.45 13.42 4.86
N ARG A 60 -6.04 14.61 4.40
CA ARG A 60 -6.48 15.88 5.01
C ARG A 60 -7.99 16.12 4.88
N ALA A 61 -8.61 15.60 3.83
CA ALA A 61 -10.06 15.66 3.61
C ALA A 61 -10.83 14.69 4.52
N GLY A 62 -10.15 13.83 5.28
CA GLY A 62 -10.78 12.90 6.24
C GLY A 62 -11.18 11.56 5.63
N ILE A 63 -10.55 11.13 4.53
CA ILE A 63 -10.75 9.75 4.06
C ILE A 63 -10.25 8.76 5.12
N ASP A 64 -10.96 7.65 5.30
CA ASP A 64 -10.49 6.57 6.17
C ASP A 64 -9.24 5.92 5.55
N VAL A 65 -8.11 6.10 6.24
CA VAL A 65 -6.80 5.60 5.84
C VAL A 65 -6.68 4.08 6.08
N SER A 66 -7.46 3.55 7.03
CA SER A 66 -7.48 2.13 7.40
C SER A 66 -8.42 1.30 6.53
N ALA A 67 -9.26 1.95 5.71
CA ALA A 67 -10.22 1.28 4.87
C ALA A 67 -9.54 0.20 4.02
N GLN A 68 -10.09 -1.01 4.04
CA GLN A 68 -9.75 -2.06 3.10
C GLN A 68 -10.61 -1.90 1.85
N GLY A 69 -10.04 -2.14 0.67
CA GLY A 69 -10.84 -1.95 -0.54
C GLY A 69 -10.35 -2.60 -1.81
N GLY A 70 -11.31 -2.76 -2.72
CA GLY A 70 -11.10 -3.28 -4.07
C GLY A 70 -11.08 -4.80 -4.12
N THR A 71 -10.88 -5.35 -5.31
CA THR A 71 -10.94 -6.80 -5.60
C THR A 71 -10.07 -7.67 -4.68
N PHE A 72 -8.99 -7.11 -4.13
CA PHE A 72 -8.05 -7.84 -3.26
C PHE A 72 -8.17 -7.49 -1.78
N SER A 73 -9.11 -6.60 -1.40
CA SER A 73 -9.32 -6.15 -0.01
C SER A 73 -8.02 -5.72 0.69
N THR A 74 -7.13 -5.06 -0.06
CA THR A 74 -5.83 -4.61 0.44
C THR A 74 -5.96 -3.26 1.11
N ASN A 75 -4.98 -2.89 1.94
CA ASN A 75 -4.86 -1.53 2.45
C ASN A 75 -3.99 -0.65 1.50
N SER A 76 -3.96 0.66 1.75
CA SER A 76 -3.22 1.58 0.88
C SER A 76 -1.70 1.44 0.99
N LEU A 77 -1.15 1.08 2.15
CA LEU A 77 0.30 0.88 2.31
C LEU A 77 0.80 -0.33 1.52
N GLU A 78 0.05 -1.41 1.49
CA GLU A 78 0.37 -2.59 0.67
C GLU A 78 0.41 -2.24 -0.82
N ARG A 79 -0.52 -1.42 -1.32
CA ARG A 79 -0.46 -0.90 -2.70
C ARG A 79 0.77 -0.04 -2.95
N ALA A 80 1.16 0.81 -2.01
CA ALA A 80 2.40 1.59 -2.12
C ALA A 80 3.60 0.66 -2.20
N ALA A 81 3.63 -0.35 -1.34
CA ALA A 81 4.70 -1.34 -1.26
C ALA A 81 4.82 -2.18 -2.54
N ALA A 82 3.70 -2.69 -3.06
CA ALA A 82 3.64 -3.45 -4.31
C ALA A 82 4.05 -2.65 -5.55
N LYS A 83 3.98 -1.31 -5.49
CA LYS A 83 4.33 -0.40 -6.58
C LYS A 83 5.66 0.33 -6.37
N GLY A 84 6.29 0.18 -5.21
CA GLY A 84 7.55 0.82 -4.88
C GLY A 84 7.45 2.33 -4.61
N HIS A 85 6.26 2.85 -4.28
CA HIS A 85 6.06 4.29 -4.02
C HIS A 85 6.50 4.67 -2.59
N ILE A 86 7.81 4.86 -2.42
CA ILE A 86 8.49 5.09 -1.12
C ILE A 86 7.98 6.33 -0.38
N ASP A 87 7.80 7.43 -1.10
CA ASP A 87 7.34 8.70 -0.55
C ASP A 87 5.90 8.60 -0.01
N ILE A 88 5.03 7.89 -0.72
CA ILE A 88 3.67 7.58 -0.27
C ILE A 88 3.72 6.66 0.94
N ALA A 89 4.52 5.58 0.91
CA ALA A 89 4.64 4.67 2.05
C ALA A 89 5.11 5.40 3.33
N LYS A 90 6.14 6.26 3.23
CA LYS A 90 6.58 7.13 4.34
C LYS A 90 5.44 7.99 4.87
N TYR A 91 4.68 8.63 3.98
CA TYR A 91 3.57 9.48 4.39
C TYR A 91 2.46 8.69 5.10
N LEU A 92 2.11 7.51 4.58
CA LEU A 92 1.09 6.64 5.13
C LEU A 92 1.49 6.07 6.51
N ILE A 93 2.74 5.62 6.68
CA ILE A 93 3.27 5.14 7.97
C ILE A 93 3.19 6.24 9.04
N ASN A 94 3.52 7.48 8.69
CA ASN A 94 3.43 8.63 9.60
C ASN A 94 1.98 9.00 10.01
N HIS A 95 0.97 8.47 9.32
CA HIS A 95 -0.45 8.67 9.64
C HIS A 95 -1.06 7.45 10.34
N ASN A 96 -0.22 6.64 11.01
CA ASN A 96 -0.62 5.52 11.87
C ASN A 96 -1.57 4.53 11.18
N ILE A 97 -1.30 4.18 9.92
CA ILE A 97 -1.96 3.00 9.34
C ILE A 97 -1.59 1.81 10.19
N GLU A 98 -2.62 1.17 10.78
CA GLU A 98 -2.44 -0.15 11.36
C GLU A 98 -1.95 -1.09 10.27
N LEU A 99 -0.76 -1.63 10.46
CA LEU A 99 -0.23 -2.67 9.60
C LEU A 99 -1.08 -3.92 9.85
N ASP A 100 -2.07 -4.15 8.98
CA ASP A 100 -2.79 -5.42 9.00
C ASP A 100 -1.80 -6.53 8.61
N ILE A 101 -1.39 -7.29 9.63
CA ILE A 101 -0.50 -8.45 9.52
C ILE A 101 -1.27 -9.76 9.63
N SER A 102 -2.61 -9.72 9.68
CA SER A 102 -3.44 -10.91 9.92
C SER A 102 -3.42 -11.89 8.75
N GLU A 103 -3.17 -11.41 7.53
CA GLU A 103 -3.00 -12.25 6.34
C GLU A 103 -1.74 -11.87 5.55
N PRO A 104 -0.82 -12.82 5.28
CA PRO A 104 0.40 -12.58 4.51
C PRO A 104 0.17 -12.08 3.07
N ASP A 105 -0.97 -12.41 2.46
CA ASP A 105 -1.42 -11.86 1.17
C ASP A 105 -1.81 -10.37 1.26
N ARG A 106 -1.92 -9.83 2.47
CA ARG A 106 -2.22 -8.41 2.76
C ARG A 106 -1.06 -7.70 3.46
N ASN A 107 0.14 -8.25 3.31
CA ASN A 107 1.31 -7.74 4.01
C ASN A 107 2.22 -6.89 3.09
N PRO A 108 2.52 -5.63 3.46
CA PRO A 108 3.34 -4.76 2.63
C PRO A 108 4.79 -5.26 2.46
N LEU A 109 5.35 -6.02 3.41
CA LEU A 109 6.69 -6.62 3.28
C LEU A 109 6.71 -7.65 2.15
N PHE A 110 5.79 -8.62 2.16
CA PHE A 110 5.71 -9.62 1.10
C PHE A 110 5.38 -8.99 -0.25
N ALA A 111 4.53 -7.97 -0.30
CA ALA A 111 4.26 -7.23 -1.52
C ALA A 111 5.50 -6.53 -2.10
N ALA A 112 6.33 -5.93 -1.24
CA ALA A 112 7.60 -5.31 -1.65
C ALA A 112 8.60 -6.34 -2.16
N ILE A 113 8.76 -7.48 -1.46
CA ILE A 113 9.63 -8.58 -1.88
C ILE A 113 9.11 -9.18 -3.19
N TYR A 114 7.80 -9.44 -3.32
CA TYR A 114 7.22 -9.98 -4.55
C TYR A 114 7.61 -9.15 -5.79
N ASN A 115 7.61 -7.83 -5.66
CA ASN A 115 7.93 -6.91 -6.76
C ASN A 115 9.40 -6.46 -6.79
N GLY A 116 10.26 -6.97 -5.88
CA GLY A 116 11.70 -6.69 -5.86
C GLY A 116 12.07 -5.27 -5.41
N HIS A 117 11.22 -4.63 -4.59
CA HIS A 117 11.42 -3.25 -4.15
C HIS A 117 12.29 -3.18 -2.87
N PHE A 118 13.62 -3.32 -3.02
CA PHE A 118 14.54 -3.38 -1.88
C PHE A 118 14.46 -2.15 -0.94
N GLU A 119 14.43 -0.94 -1.47
CA GLU A 119 14.32 0.28 -0.65
C GLU A 119 13.00 0.34 0.14
N MET A 120 11.93 -0.29 -0.39
CA MET A 120 10.67 -0.43 0.33
C MET A 120 10.80 -1.44 1.47
N VAL A 121 11.49 -2.57 1.23
CA VAL A 121 11.80 -3.54 2.30
C VAL A 121 12.57 -2.87 3.42
N LYS A 122 13.61 -2.09 3.11
CA LYS A 122 14.36 -1.34 4.13
C LYS A 122 13.45 -0.42 4.94
N LEU A 123 12.66 0.41 4.26
CA LEU A 123 11.72 1.33 4.90
C LEU A 123 10.78 0.60 5.86
N LEU A 124 10.17 -0.50 5.44
CA LEU A 124 9.22 -1.24 6.27
C LEU A 124 9.90 -1.88 7.48
N VAL A 125 11.09 -2.45 7.31
CA VAL A 125 11.87 -3.07 8.39
C VAL A 125 12.35 -2.03 9.41
N GLU A 126 12.79 -0.86 8.96
CA GLU A 126 13.17 0.27 9.82
C GLU A 126 11.97 0.83 10.60
N ASN A 127 10.76 0.70 10.05
CA ASN A 127 9.50 1.02 10.73
C ASN A 127 8.90 -0.19 11.47
N GLN A 128 9.75 -1.14 11.87
CA GLN A 128 9.43 -2.23 12.80
C GLN A 128 8.33 -3.19 12.31
N ILE A 129 8.14 -3.34 11.00
CA ILE A 129 7.26 -4.41 10.50
C ILE A 129 7.73 -5.78 11.02
N ASN A 130 6.80 -6.66 11.33
CA ASN A 130 7.13 -8.01 11.74
C ASN A 130 7.69 -8.80 10.54
N ILE A 131 8.98 -9.16 10.59
CA ILE A 131 9.67 -9.93 9.56
C ILE A 131 9.62 -11.45 9.78
N SER A 132 9.13 -11.90 10.93
CA SER A 132 9.07 -13.32 11.31
C SER A 132 7.75 -14.00 10.91
N ILE A 133 6.85 -13.27 10.24
CA ILE A 133 5.64 -13.83 9.67
C ILE A 133 5.98 -14.71 8.47
N THR A 134 5.17 -15.74 8.24
CA THR A 134 5.29 -16.64 7.10
C THR A 134 4.21 -16.35 6.07
N TYR A 135 4.54 -16.44 4.79
CA TYR A 135 3.62 -16.33 3.67
C TYR A 135 2.64 -17.52 3.66
N SER A 136 1.33 -17.27 3.50
CA SER A 136 0.27 -18.30 3.53
C SER A 136 -0.36 -18.58 2.17
N GLY A 137 0.10 -17.91 1.11
CA GLY A 137 -0.46 -18.06 -0.24
C GLY A 137 -0.31 -19.47 -0.80
N GLU A 138 -1.22 -19.87 -1.68
CA GLU A 138 -1.41 -21.27 -2.09
C GLU A 138 -0.15 -21.96 -2.63
N SER A 139 0.73 -21.23 -3.32
CA SER A 139 1.91 -21.76 -4.01
C SER A 139 3.22 -21.68 -3.21
N MET A 140 3.27 -20.90 -2.14
CA MET A 140 4.52 -20.56 -1.40
C MET A 140 4.29 -20.57 0.12
N LYS A 141 3.48 -21.53 0.60
CA LYS A 141 3.07 -21.60 2.00
C LYS A 141 4.27 -21.75 2.95
N GLU A 142 4.12 -21.14 4.13
CA GLU A 142 5.01 -21.25 5.28
C GLU A 142 6.41 -20.63 5.08
N MET A 143 6.61 -19.84 4.03
CA MET A 143 7.89 -19.15 3.78
C MET A 143 7.96 -17.83 4.54
N ASP A 144 8.92 -17.69 5.46
CA ASP A 144 9.24 -16.37 6.02
C ASP A 144 9.76 -15.38 4.95
N ALA A 145 9.85 -14.10 5.30
CA ALA A 145 10.29 -13.06 4.37
C ALA A 145 11.69 -13.33 3.77
N TYR A 146 12.60 -13.92 4.55
CA TYR A 146 13.95 -14.29 4.09
C TYR A 146 13.89 -15.38 3.02
N THR A 147 13.22 -16.50 3.32
CA THR A 147 13.06 -17.65 2.43
C THR A 147 12.32 -17.24 1.16
N PHE A 148 11.29 -16.42 1.30
CA PHE A 148 10.53 -15.88 0.17
C PHE A 148 11.42 -15.04 -0.77
N ALA A 149 12.33 -14.22 -0.23
CA ALA A 149 13.29 -13.46 -1.05
C ALA A 149 14.28 -14.39 -1.78
N ILE A 150 14.74 -15.46 -1.14
CA ILE A 150 15.62 -16.46 -1.75
C ILE A 150 14.93 -17.18 -2.91
N GLU A 151 13.70 -17.66 -2.73
CA GLU A 151 12.92 -18.34 -3.78
C GLU A 151 12.65 -17.45 -4.99
N ARG A 152 12.60 -16.12 -4.78
CA ARG A 152 12.50 -15.14 -5.86
C ARG A 152 13.82 -14.71 -6.48
N GLY A 153 14.95 -15.27 -6.02
CA GLY A 153 16.29 -14.92 -6.47
C GLY A 153 16.77 -13.51 -6.05
N GLN A 154 16.16 -12.93 -5.02
CA GLN A 154 16.42 -11.57 -4.56
C GLN A 154 17.48 -11.56 -3.45
N ILE A 155 18.72 -11.82 -3.84
CA ILE A 155 19.84 -12.04 -2.91
C ILE A 155 20.06 -10.84 -1.97
N GLU A 156 20.06 -9.61 -2.49
CA GLU A 156 20.28 -8.40 -1.66
C GLU A 156 19.20 -8.24 -0.57
N ILE A 157 17.94 -8.52 -0.91
CA ILE A 157 16.82 -8.46 0.04
C ILE A 157 16.98 -9.57 1.09
N ALA A 158 17.31 -10.79 0.66
CA ALA A 158 17.49 -11.91 1.57
C ALA A 158 18.64 -11.66 2.56
N GLU A 159 19.80 -11.20 2.10
CA GLU A 159 20.94 -10.88 2.96
C GLU A 159 20.59 -9.81 3.99
N TYR A 160 19.89 -8.75 3.56
CA TYR A 160 19.41 -7.71 4.46
C TYR A 160 18.45 -8.25 5.52
N LEU A 161 17.47 -9.06 5.13
CA LEU A 161 16.51 -9.66 6.06
C LEU A 161 17.19 -10.59 7.05
N LYS A 162 18.14 -11.42 6.60
CA LYS A 162 18.93 -12.31 7.45
C LYS A 162 19.69 -11.53 8.52
N GLN A 163 20.40 -10.47 8.12
CA GLN A 163 21.11 -9.59 9.06
C GLN A 163 20.17 -9.02 10.13
N LYS A 164 18.96 -8.62 9.74
CA LYS A 164 17.97 -8.03 10.66
C LYS A 164 17.37 -9.06 11.63
N VAL A 165 17.17 -10.29 11.19
CA VAL A 165 16.76 -11.40 12.07
C VAL A 165 17.85 -11.70 13.10
N ASP A 166 19.09 -11.86 12.66
CA ASP A 166 20.22 -12.20 13.54
C ASP A 166 20.51 -11.10 14.56
N SER A 167 20.31 -9.82 14.19
CA SER A 167 20.52 -8.67 15.07
C SER A 167 19.50 -8.53 16.21
N LYS A 168 18.33 -9.18 16.14
CA LYS A 168 17.31 -9.13 17.21
C LYS A 168 17.66 -9.99 18.43
N TRP A 169 18.69 -10.83 18.34
CA TRP A 169 19.08 -11.81 19.36
C TRP A 169 20.47 -11.56 19.97
N ASN A 170 21.09 -10.42 19.66
CA ASN A 170 22.34 -9.93 20.25
C ASN A 170 22.09 -8.68 21.10
#